data_AF-A0A849UU52-F1
#
_entry.id   AF-A0A849UU52-F1
#
_cell.length_a   1.000
_cell.length_b   1.000
_cell.length_c   1.000
_cell.angle_alpha   90.00
_cell.angle_beta   90.00
_cell.angle_gamma   90.00
#
_symmetry.space_group_name_H-M   'P 1'
#
loop_
_entity.id
_entity.type
_entity.pdbx_description
1 polymer ?
#
loop_
_entity_poly.entity_id
_entity_poly.type
_entity_poly.pdbx_seq_one_letter_code
_entity_poly.pdbx_strand_id
1 'polypeptide(L)' 'MSEPYYSKIKLAIIKLSKNPRPQGYIQLSGRKGFRIRVADYRIIYDIKDDILTIEIIDLGHRKDIYN' A
#
# COMPACT_ATOMS: atom_id res chain seq x y z
N MET A 1 4.65 14.18 6.61
CA MET A 1 5.63 13.08 6.45
C MET A 1 6.94 13.67 5.94
N SER A 2 8.09 13.36 6.55
CA SER A 2 9.39 13.91 6.13
C SER A 2 10.07 13.05 5.07
N GLU A 3 11.07 13.61 4.38
CA GLU A 3 12.01 12.78 3.62
C GLU A 3 12.87 11.90 4.57
N PRO A 4 13.29 10.70 4.13
CA PRO A 4 13.09 10.10 2.81
C PRO A 4 11.78 9.32 2.65
N TYR A 5 10.85 9.40 3.62
CA TYR A 5 9.67 8.54 3.65
C TYR A 5 8.70 8.87 2.50
N TYR A 6 8.54 10.15 2.16
CA TYR A 6 7.65 10.59 1.07
C TYR A 6 8.07 10.01 -0.27
N SER A 7 9.34 10.20 -0.62
CA SER A 7 9.88 9.65 -1.86
C SER A 7 9.80 8.13 -1.91
N LYS A 8 10.10 7.43 -0.81
CA LYS A 8 10.02 5.96 -0.75
C LYS A 8 8.59 5.45 -0.91
N ILE A 9 7.63 6.08 -0.26
CA ILE A 9 6.21 5.71 -0.37
C ILE A 9 5.70 5.95 -1.78
N LYS A 10 5.97 7.14 -2.36
CA LYS A 10 5.56 7.47 -3.72
C LYS A 10 6.09 6.44 -4.72
N LEU A 11 7.37 6.07 -4.60
CA LEU A 11 7.97 5.03 -5.43
C LEU A 11 7.32 3.66 -5.24
N ALA A 12 6.96 3.28 -4.00
CA ALA A 12 6.26 2.02 -3.74
C ALA A 12 4.87 2.00 -4.39
N ILE A 13 4.10 3.08 -4.30
CA ILE A 13 2.78 3.21 -4.94
C ILE A 13 2.93 3.09 -6.47
N ILE A 14 3.88 3.80 -7.08
CA ILE A 14 4.12 3.73 -8.52
C ILE A 14 4.48 2.30 -8.94
N LYS A 15 5.25 1.55 -8.14
CA LYS A 15 5.60 0.16 -8.45
C LYS A 15 4.41 -0.80 -8.42
N LEU A 16 3.35 -0.49 -7.67
CA LEU A 16 2.13 -1.32 -7.65
C LEU A 16 1.44 -1.37 -9.02
N SER A 17 1.57 -0.34 -9.86
CA SER A 17 1.01 -0.38 -11.22
C SER A 17 1.69 -1.40 -12.13
N LYS A 18 2.96 -1.73 -11.86
CA LYS A 18 3.72 -2.74 -12.61
C LYS A 18 3.57 -4.13 -12.04
N ASN A 19 3.56 -4.25 -10.72
CA ASN A 19 3.31 -5.49 -10.02
C ASN A 19 2.36 -5.23 -8.83
N PRO A 20 1.04 -5.49 -9.01
CA PRO A 20 0.05 -5.31 -7.96
C PRO A 20 0.24 -6.20 -6.73
N ARG A 21 1.03 -7.28 -6.83
CA ARG A 21 1.28 -8.24 -5.75
C ARG A 21 2.79 -8.40 -5.54
N PRO A 22 3.49 -7.31 -5.14
CA PRO A 22 4.95 -7.32 -5.02
C PRO A 22 5.40 -8.18 -3.84
N GLN A 23 6.66 -8.59 -3.81
CA GLN A 23 7.20 -9.37 -2.68
C GLN A 23 6.92 -8.69 -1.33
N GLY A 24 6.41 -9.45 -0.36
CA GLY A 24 6.07 -8.96 0.97
C GLY A 24 4.69 -8.31 1.09
N TYR A 25 3.87 -8.32 0.02
CA TYR A 25 2.45 -8.01 0.14
C TYR A 25 1.74 -9.03 1.05
N ILE A 26 0.74 -8.56 1.79
CA ILE A 26 -0.08 -9.38 2.66
C ILE A 26 -1.54 -9.07 2.36
N GLN A 27 -2.35 -10.10 2.12
CA GLN A 27 -3.80 -9.95 2.06
C GLN A 27 -4.35 -9.66 3.47
N LEU A 28 -5.28 -8.72 3.56
CA LEU A 28 -5.88 -8.33 4.83
C LEU A 28 -6.85 -9.42 5.32
N SER A 29 -6.86 -9.65 6.63
CA SER A 29 -7.91 -10.43 7.28
C SER A 29 -9.12 -9.54 7.57
N GLY A 30 -10.33 -10.08 7.43
CA GLY A 30 -11.58 -9.38 7.78
C GLY A 30 -12.07 -8.33 6.77
N ARG A 31 -11.29 -7.97 5.76
CA ARG A 31 -11.74 -7.15 4.62
C ARG A 31 -10.99 -7.50 3.34
N LYS A 32 -11.55 -7.11 2.20
CA LYS A 32 -10.84 -7.18 0.92
C LYS A 32 -9.65 -6.22 0.91
N GLY A 33 -8.65 -6.57 0.12
CA GLY A 33 -7.47 -5.75 -0.12
C GLY A 33 -6.19 -6.29 0.48
N PHE A 34 -5.15 -5.53 0.22
CA PHE A 34 -3.77 -5.90 0.45
C PHE A 34 -3.05 -4.78 1.18
N ARG A 35 -1.91 -5.16 1.76
CA ARG A 35 -1.02 -4.22 2.43
C ARG A 35 0.42 -4.50 2.06
N ILE A 36 1.17 -3.43 1.78
CA ILE A 36 2.63 -3.44 1.74
C ILE A 36 3.20 -2.53 2.83
N ARG A 37 4.42 -2.83 3.26
CA ARG A 37 5.17 -2.04 4.26
C ARG A 37 6.28 -1.26 3.59
N VAL A 38 6.40 0.02 3.92
CA VAL A 38 7.51 0.89 3.49
C VAL A 38 8.11 1.53 4.74
N ALA A 39 9.21 0.97 5.23
CA ALA A 39 9.79 1.31 6.53
C ALA A 39 8.72 1.22 7.65
N ASP A 40 8.38 2.32 8.31
CA ASP A 40 7.36 2.36 9.36
C ASP A 40 5.96 2.71 8.87
N TYR A 41 5.75 2.83 7.55
CA TYR A 41 4.45 3.13 6.96
C TYR A 41 3.82 1.88 6.36
N ARG A 42 2.49 1.87 6.34
CA ARG A 42 1.69 0.86 5.67
C ARG A 42 0.88 1.54 4.58
N ILE A 43 0.82 0.88 3.43
CA ILE A 43 -0.02 1.27 2.31
C ILE A 43 -1.05 0.17 2.17
N ILE A 44 -2.32 0.54 2.27
CA ILE A 44 -3.45 -0.36 2.10
C ILE A 44 -4.08 -0.05 0.75
N TYR A 45 -4.28 -1.08 -0.07
CA TYR A 45 -4.78 -0.91 -1.42
C TYR A 45 -5.67 -2.09 -1.83
N ASP A 46 -6.51 -1.84 -2.82
CA ASP A 46 -7.32 -2.83 -3.52
C ASP A 46 -6.87 -2.96 -4.97
N ILE A 47 -7.10 -4.14 -5.54
CA ILE A 47 -6.91 -4.43 -6.96
C ILE A 47 -8.30 -4.61 -7.57
N LYS A 48 -8.68 -3.70 -8.48
CA LYS A 48 -9.92 -3.79 -9.25
C LYS A 48 -9.58 -4.36 -10.63
N ASP A 49 -9.55 -5.70 -10.69
CA ASP A 49 -9.12 -6.45 -11.87
C ASP A 49 -10.01 -6.19 -13.11
N ASP A 50 -11.28 -5.85 -12.90
CA ASP A 50 -12.28 -5.53 -13.93
C ASP A 50 -12.01 -4.23 -14.68
N ILE A 51 -11.37 -3.27 -14.02
CA ILE A 51 -11.04 -1.95 -14.58
C ILE A 51 -9.53 -1.64 -14.54
N LEU A 52 -8.70 -2.69 -14.38
CA LEU A 52 -7.23 -2.62 -14.37
C LEU A 52 -6.67 -1.51 -13.45
N THR A 53 -7.30 -1.31 -12.29
CA THR A 53 -7.00 -0.19 -11.40
C THR A 53 -6.49 -0.67 -10.04
N ILE A 54 -5.48 0.02 -9.53
CA ILE A 54 -5.03 -0.10 -8.14
C ILE A 54 -5.55 1.10 -7.37
N GLU A 55 -6.39 0.85 -6.36
CA GLU A 55 -6.95 1.90 -5.52
C GLU A 55 -6.22 1.93 -4.18
N ILE A 56 -5.56 3.04 -3.85
CA ILE A 56 -4.97 3.23 -2.53
C ILE A 56 -6.09 3.65 -1.57
N ILE A 57 -6.40 2.76 -0.63
CA ILE A 57 -7.49 2.95 0.32
C ILE A 57 -7.04 3.80 1.50
N ASP A 58 -5.84 3.52 2.02
CA ASP A 58 -5.31 4.22 3.18
C ASP A 58 -3.78 4.17 3.23
N LEU A 59 -3.20 5.17 3.86
CA LEU A 59 -1.77 5.32 4.06
C LEU A 59 -1.48 5.96 5.40
N GLY A 60 -0.71 5.26 6.23
CA GLY A 60 -0.43 5.73 7.58
C GLY A 60 0.83 5.13 8.18
N HIS A 61 1.37 5.82 9.18
CA HIS A 61 2.43 5.27 10.00
C HIS A 61 1.90 4.08 10.81
N ARG A 62 2.77 3.13 11.16
CA ARG A 62 2.39 1.84 11.79
C ARG A 62 1.62 1.99 13.11
N LYS A 63 1.75 3.15 13.76
CA LYS A 63 1.11 3.48 15.03
C LYS A 63 -0.31 4.05 14.86
N ASP A 64 -0.64 4.54 13.67
CA ASP A 64 -1.84 5.36 13.44
C ASP A 64 -2.83 4.71 12.48
N ILE A 65 -2.40 3.77 11.62
CA ILE A 65 -3.24 3.19 10.55
C ILE A 65 -4.33 2.20 11.02
N TYR A 66 -4.49 2.02 12.33
CA TYR A 66 -5.54 1.17 12.91
C TYR A 66 -6.34 1.91 14.00
N ASN A 67 -6.07 3.20 14.22
CA ASN A 67 -6.80 4.02 15.16
C ASN A 67 -7.93 4.77 14.46
#